data_AF-A0A2J8MGQ7-F1
#
_entry.id   AF-A0A2J8MGQ7-F1
#
_cell.length_a   1.000
_cell.length_b   1.000
_cell.length_c   1.000
_cell.angle_alpha   90.00
_cell.angle_beta   90.00
_cell.angle_gamma   90.00
#
_symmetry.space_group_name_H-M   'P 1'
#
loop_
_entity.id
_entity.type
_entity.pdbx_description
1 polymer ?
#
loop_
_entity_poly.entity_id
_entity_poly.type
_entity_poly.pdbx_seq_one_letter_code
_entity_poly.pdbx_strand_id
1 'polypeptide(L)'
;MDNKISPEAQVAELELDAVIGFNGHVPTGLKCHPDQEHMIYPLGCTVLIQAINTKEQNFLQGHGNNVSCLAISRSGEYIASGQVTFMGFKTSFCGIIRTESCLLGCPFTKAKLKLWPFLQMICTWYH
;
A
#
# COMPACT_ATOMS: atom_id res chain seq x y z
N MET A 1 -31.10 45.33 -7.73
CA MET A 1 -31.48 43.92 -7.69
C MET A 1 -30.29 43.20 -7.09
N ASP A 2 -30.30 43.08 -5.77
CA ASP A 2 -29.14 42.65 -5.00
C ASP A 2 -29.01 41.13 -5.09
N ASN A 3 -27.97 40.67 -5.76
CA ASN A 3 -27.63 39.25 -5.87
C ASN A 3 -27.17 38.76 -4.48
N LYS A 4 -28.11 38.19 -3.72
CA LYS A 4 -27.79 37.46 -2.49
C LYS A 4 -27.13 36.13 -2.87
N ILE A 5 -25.81 36.07 -2.71
CA ILE A 5 -25.04 34.83 -2.77
C ILE A 5 -25.47 33.97 -1.58
N SER A 6 -26.09 32.83 -1.88
CA SER A 6 -26.43 31.77 -0.92
C SER A 6 -25.15 31.31 -0.20
N PRO A 7 -25.20 31.02 1.11
CA PRO A 7 -24.03 30.51 1.82
C PRO A 7 -23.62 29.18 1.20
N GLU A 8 -22.36 29.08 0.78
CA GLU A 8 -21.76 27.86 0.27
C GLU A 8 -21.85 26.79 1.36
N ALA A 9 -22.57 25.70 1.08
CA ALA A 9 -22.68 24.58 1.99
C ALA A 9 -21.29 23.98 2.22
N GLN A 10 -20.78 24.10 3.44
CA GLN A 10 -19.51 23.54 3.85
C GLN A 10 -19.63 22.01 3.83
N VAL A 11 -19.03 21.35 2.84
CA VAL A 11 -19.03 19.89 2.73
C VAL A 11 -17.95 19.35 3.66
N ALA A 12 -18.35 18.56 4.66
CA ALA A 12 -17.43 17.90 5.56
C ALA A 12 -16.65 16.80 4.83
N GLU A 13 -15.32 16.77 5.01
CA GLU A 13 -14.46 15.70 4.52
C GLU A 13 -14.71 14.43 5.35
N LEU A 14 -14.85 13.29 4.68
CA LEU A 14 -15.10 12.00 5.32
C LEU A 14 -13.79 11.21 5.38
N GLU A 15 -13.44 10.78 6.59
CA GLU A 15 -12.28 9.91 6.81
C GLU A 15 -12.69 8.43 6.78
N LEU A 16 -11.79 7.58 6.26
CA LEU A 16 -12.01 6.14 6.23
C LEU A 16 -11.80 5.56 7.63
N ASP A 17 -12.87 5.05 8.24
CA ASP A 17 -12.84 4.49 9.59
C ASP A 17 -12.21 3.08 9.64
N ALA A 18 -12.76 2.15 8.86
CA ALA A 18 -12.25 0.77 8.82
C ALA A 18 -12.60 0.08 7.51
N VAL A 19 -11.85 -0.98 7.20
CA VAL A 19 -12.15 -1.86 6.08
C VAL A 19 -12.16 -3.32 6.49
N ILE A 20 -13.13 -4.05 5.95
CA ILE A 20 -13.32 -5.48 6.16
C ILE A 20 -13.21 -6.19 4.82
N GLY A 21 -12.31 -7.17 4.74
CA GLY A 21 -12.07 -7.97 3.54
C GLY A 21 -10.60 -8.05 3.16
N PHE A 22 -10.25 -9.03 2.32
CA PHE A 22 -8.91 -9.22 1.78
C PHE A 22 -8.98 -9.75 0.34
N ASN A 23 -7.98 -9.43 -0.49
CA ASN A 23 -7.91 -9.97 -1.84
C ASN A 23 -7.25 -11.36 -1.86
N GLY A 24 -8.06 -12.42 -1.85
CA GLY A 24 -7.60 -13.81 -1.89
C GLY A 24 -7.00 -14.26 -3.23
N HIS A 25 -7.09 -13.47 -4.29
CA HIS A 25 -6.52 -13.82 -5.60
C HIS A 25 -5.00 -13.59 -5.65
N VAL A 26 -4.45 -12.74 -4.78
CA VAL A 26 -3.02 -12.46 -4.72
C VAL A 26 -2.30 -13.64 -4.05
N PRO A 27 -1.46 -14.42 -4.77
CA PRO A 27 -0.81 -15.59 -4.19
C PRO A 27 0.08 -15.18 -3.02
N THR A 28 -0.14 -15.80 -1.88
CA THR A 28 0.58 -15.49 -0.63
C THR A 28 0.46 -14.02 -0.19
N GLY A 29 -0.62 -13.34 -0.59
CA GLY A 29 -0.82 -11.91 -0.33
C GLY A 29 -1.08 -11.52 1.13
N LEU A 30 -1.54 -12.46 1.97
CA LEU A 30 -1.63 -12.25 3.41
C LEU A 30 -0.32 -12.70 4.07
N LYS A 31 0.35 -11.78 4.78
CA LYS A 31 1.61 -12.03 5.47
C LYS A 31 1.52 -11.57 6.92
N CYS A 32 2.15 -12.30 7.83
CA CYS A 32 2.43 -11.82 9.17
C CYS A 32 3.78 -11.10 9.16
N HIS A 33 3.85 -9.92 9.77
CA HIS A 33 5.09 -9.18 9.94
C HIS A 33 6.03 -9.92 10.92
N PRO A 34 7.36 -9.81 10.79
CA PRO A 34 8.30 -10.52 11.67
C PRO A 34 8.17 -10.20 13.16
N ASP A 35 7.55 -9.06 13.52
CA ASP A 35 7.23 -8.72 14.92
C ASP A 35 6.10 -9.56 15.52
N GLN A 36 5.36 -10.31 14.70
CA GLN A 36 4.20 -11.13 15.09
C GLN A 36 3.01 -10.35 15.65
N GLU A 37 3.02 -9.02 15.53
CA GLU A 37 1.98 -8.12 16.03
C GLU A 37 1.14 -7.52 14.89
N HIS A 38 1.66 -7.52 13.67
CA HIS A 38 1.00 -6.93 12.50
C HIS A 38 0.75 -7.94 11.37
N MET A 39 -0.43 -7.84 10.75
CA MET A 39 -0.76 -8.52 9.49
C MET A 39 -0.72 -7.53 8.34
N ILE A 40 -0.22 -7.98 7.19
CA ILE A 40 -0.08 -7.15 6.00
C ILE A 40 -0.76 -7.86 4.83
N TYR A 41 -1.69 -7.19 4.15
CA TYR A 41 -2.43 -7.78 3.03
C TYR A 41 -2.95 -6.75 2.02
N PRO A 42 -3.09 -7.13 0.75
CA PRO A 42 -3.67 -6.28 -0.27
C PRO A 42 -5.20 -6.28 -0.22
N LEU A 43 -5.78 -5.12 -0.51
CA LEU A 43 -7.20 -4.95 -0.77
C LEU A 43 -7.39 -3.96 -1.92
N GLY A 44 -7.80 -4.47 -3.09
CA GLY A 44 -7.89 -3.64 -4.28
C GLY A 44 -6.54 -3.01 -4.63
N CYS A 45 -6.49 -1.69 -4.75
CA CYS A 45 -5.29 -0.89 -5.01
C CYS A 45 -4.53 -0.42 -3.75
N THR A 46 -4.89 -0.91 -2.57
CA THR A 46 -4.29 -0.50 -1.29
C THR A 46 -3.65 -1.69 -0.61
N VAL A 47 -2.56 -1.48 0.12
CA VAL A 47 -2.01 -2.47 1.05
C VAL A 47 -2.35 -2.05 2.47
N LEU A 48 -2.90 -2.94 3.27
CA LEU A 48 -3.23 -2.70 4.66
C LEU A 48 -2.14 -3.29 5.56
N ILE A 49 -1.81 -2.57 6.63
CA ILE A 49 -1.11 -3.08 7.80
C ILE A 49 -2.11 -3.03 8.95
N GLN A 50 -2.45 -4.18 9.53
CA GLN A 50 -3.41 -4.29 10.62
C GLN A 50 -2.76 -4.85 11.87
N ALA A 51 -2.87 -4.14 12.99
CA ALA A 51 -2.49 -4.66 14.30
C ALA A 51 -3.42 -5.82 14.70
N ILE A 52 -2.83 -6.96 15.08
CA ILE A 52 -3.58 -8.18 15.38
C ILE A 52 -4.44 -8.01 16.63
N ASN A 53 -3.87 -7.37 17.66
CA ASN A 53 -4.47 -7.23 18.98
C ASN A 53 -5.49 -6.09 19.04
N THR A 54 -5.13 -4.90 18.55
CA THR A 54 -5.99 -3.69 18.62
C THR A 54 -6.95 -3.57 17.43
N LYS A 55 -6.71 -4.31 16.34
CA LYS A 55 -7.42 -4.19 15.05
C LYS A 55 -7.24 -2.86 14.34
N GLU A 56 -6.38 -1.98 14.83
CA GLU A 56 -6.02 -0.73 14.17
C GLU A 56 -5.44 -0.99 12.77
N GLN A 57 -5.80 -0.14 11.81
CA GLN A 57 -5.46 -0.32 10.39
C GLN A 57 -4.71 0.91 9.86
N ASN A 58 -3.60 0.65 9.19
CA ASN A 58 -2.85 1.64 8.43
C ASN A 58 -2.96 1.34 6.93
N PHE A 59 -3.24 2.37 6.14
CA PHE A 59 -3.50 2.24 4.70
C PHE A 59 -2.31 2.74 3.89
N LEU A 60 -1.67 1.83 3.15
CA LEU A 60 -0.64 2.16 2.18
C LEU A 60 -1.28 2.40 0.81
N GLN A 61 -1.57 3.66 0.53
CA GLN A 61 -2.19 4.11 -0.71
C GLN A 61 -1.13 4.57 -1.72
N GLY A 62 -1.33 4.28 -3.00
CA GLY A 62 -0.41 4.75 -4.05
C GLY A 62 -0.45 3.95 -5.34
N HIS A 63 -1.01 2.75 -5.33
CA HIS A 63 -1.24 2.02 -6.58
C HIS A 63 -2.45 2.59 -7.33
N GLY A 64 -2.31 2.71 -8.65
CA GLY A 64 -3.41 3.13 -9.53
C GLY A 64 -4.26 1.96 -10.04
N ASN A 65 -3.92 0.72 -9.65
CA ASN A 65 -4.63 -0.49 -10.05
C ASN A 65 -4.50 -1.56 -8.94
N ASN A 66 -5.21 -2.68 -9.09
CA ASN A 66 -5.21 -3.76 -8.12
C ASN A 66 -3.79 -4.28 -7.83
N VAL A 67 -3.46 -4.42 -6.54
CA VAL A 67 -2.19 -4.99 -6.10
C VAL A 67 -2.15 -6.45 -6.53
N SER A 68 -1.04 -6.85 -7.15
CA SER A 68 -0.82 -8.19 -7.72
C SER A 68 0.25 -9.00 -6.99
N CYS A 69 1.13 -8.35 -6.23
CA CYS A 69 2.14 -9.01 -5.41
C CYS A 69 2.50 -8.18 -4.17
N LEU A 70 2.97 -8.88 -3.12
CA LEU A 70 3.37 -8.31 -1.84
C LEU A 70 4.54 -9.10 -1.25
N ALA A 71 5.55 -8.41 -0.72
CA ALA A 71 6.68 -8.99 0.00
C ALA A 71 7.10 -8.11 1.19
N ILE A 72 7.66 -8.73 2.22
CA ILE A 72 8.20 -8.06 3.41
C ILE A 72 9.68 -8.43 3.52
N SER A 73 10.53 -7.48 3.91
CA SER A 73 11.94 -7.76 4.21
C SER A 73 12.06 -8.71 5.41
N ARG A 74 13.17 -9.45 5.50
CA ARG A 74 13.43 -10.33 6.64
C ARG A 74 13.53 -9.59 7.97
N SER A 75 14.00 -8.33 7.95
CA SER A 75 14.04 -7.46 9.14
C SER A 75 12.68 -6.88 9.50
N GLY A 76 11.68 -6.95 8.62
CA GLY A 76 10.39 -6.28 8.78
C GLY A 76 10.39 -4.80 8.42
N GLU A 77 11.56 -4.16 8.31
CA GLU A 77 11.67 -2.71 8.07
C GLU A 77 11.11 -2.23 6.73
N TYR A 78 10.85 -3.13 5.77
CA TYR A 78 10.40 -2.73 4.45
C TYR A 78 9.32 -3.65 3.88
N ILE A 79 8.37 -3.03 3.21
CA ILE A 79 7.30 -3.69 2.46
C ILE A 79 7.45 -3.31 0.99
N ALA A 80 7.36 -4.29 0.10
CA ALA A 80 7.35 -4.10 -1.34
C ALA A 80 6.02 -4.60 -1.93
N SER A 81 5.38 -3.81 -2.77
CA SER A 81 4.12 -4.17 -3.42
C SER A 81 4.12 -3.80 -4.91
N GLY A 82 3.40 -4.57 -5.73
CA GLY A 82 3.25 -4.32 -7.18
C GLY A 82 1.79 -4.34 -7.61
N GLN A 83 1.47 -3.70 -8.75
CA GLN A 83 0.10 -3.64 -9.29
C GLN A 83 -0.06 -4.34 -10.65
N VAL A 84 -1.29 -4.73 -10.97
CA VAL A 84 -1.67 -5.23 -12.31
C VAL A 84 -1.44 -4.14 -13.35
N THR A 85 -0.85 -4.53 -14.47
CA THR A 85 -0.60 -3.64 -15.60
C THR A 85 -1.02 -4.32 -16.90
N PHE A 86 -1.53 -3.54 -17.85
CA PHE A 86 -2.07 -4.07 -19.10
C PHE A 86 -0.96 -4.63 -19.98
N MET A 87 -1.22 -5.79 -20.62
CA MET A 87 -0.24 -6.56 -21.37
C MET A 87 0.37 -5.72 -22.51
N GLY A 88 1.71 -5.62 -22.53
CA GLY A 88 2.48 -4.94 -23.58
C GLY A 88 3.65 -4.11 -23.05
N PHE A 89 3.62 -3.66 -21.79
CA PHE A 89 4.72 -2.96 -21.16
C PHE A 89 4.99 -3.50 -19.76
N LYS A 90 6.24 -3.87 -19.46
CA LYS A 90 6.71 -4.17 -18.10
C LYS A 90 6.67 -2.89 -17.27
N THR A 91 5.53 -2.54 -16.72
CA THR A 91 5.45 -1.42 -15.78
C THR A 91 5.70 -1.95 -14.37
N SER A 92 6.76 -1.39 -13.77
CA SER A 92 7.36 -1.77 -12.51
C SER A 92 7.02 -0.72 -11.47
N PHE A 93 5.74 -0.49 -11.19
CA PHE A 93 5.37 0.29 -10.01
C PHE A 93 5.49 -0.64 -8.80
N CYS A 94 6.73 -0.79 -8.35
CA CYS A 94 7.05 -1.39 -7.06
C CYS A 94 7.12 -0.25 -6.04
N GLY A 95 6.10 -0.13 -5.19
CA GLY A 95 6.18 0.74 -4.03
C GLY A 95 7.02 0.05 -2.98
N ILE A 96 8.09 0.68 -2.52
CA ILE A 96 8.84 0.22 -1.34
C ILE A 96 8.56 1.21 -0.22
N ILE A 97 8.03 0.72 0.89
CA ILE A 97 7.68 1.56 2.04
C ILE A 97 8.45 1.04 3.24
N ARG A 98 9.08 1.96 3.97
CA ARG A 98 9.77 1.67 5.21
C ARG A 98 8.74 1.58 6.34
N THR A 99 8.64 0.44 7.01
CA THR A 99 7.58 0.09 7.96
C THR A 99 7.53 1.05 9.16
N GLU A 100 8.69 1.48 9.67
CA GLU A 100 8.76 2.46 10.77
C GLU A 100 8.17 3.83 10.40
N SER A 101 8.20 4.22 9.12
CA SER A 101 7.63 5.47 8.62
C SER A 101 6.10 5.38 8.47
N CYS A 102 5.56 4.17 8.29
CA CYS A 102 4.12 3.94 8.21
C CYS A 102 3.42 4.02 9.57
N LEU A 103 4.11 3.61 10.65
CA LEU A 103 3.57 3.71 12.01
C LEU A 103 3.45 5.16 12.50
N LEU A 104 4.07 6.11 11.82
CA LEU A 104 4.14 7.53 12.17
C LEU A 104 3.48 8.47 11.13
N GLY A 105 2.63 7.95 10.23
CA GLY A 105 1.85 8.79 9.31
C GLY A 105 2.69 9.63 8.33
N CYS A 106 3.88 9.17 7.93
CA CYS A 106 4.81 9.94 7.09
C CYS A 106 4.57 9.76 5.57
N PRO A 107 4.92 10.76 4.72
CA PRO A 107 4.71 10.69 3.28
C PRO A 107 5.56 9.61 2.58
N PHE A 108 4.93 8.91 1.64
CA PHE A 108 5.48 7.81 0.84
C PHE A 108 6.81 8.17 0.14
N THR A 109 7.86 7.39 0.38
CA THR A 109 9.10 7.51 -0.40
C THR A 109 9.02 6.62 -1.65
N LYS A 110 8.80 7.22 -2.83
CA LYS A 110 8.84 6.50 -4.11
C LYS A 110 10.29 6.25 -4.53
N ALA A 111 10.72 4.99 -4.60
CA ALA A 111 12.02 4.62 -5.18
C ALA A 111 11.83 3.95 -6.55
N LYS A 112 12.53 4.42 -7.59
CA LYS A 112 12.51 3.85 -8.95
C LYS A 112 13.72 2.92 -9.11
N LEU A 113 13.48 1.60 -9.22
CA LEU A 113 14.54 0.60 -9.40
C LEU A 113 14.79 0.24 -10.87
N LYS A 114 16.05 -0.07 -11.19
CA LYS A 114 16.55 -0.44 -12.52
C LYS A 114 16.54 -1.97 -12.67
N LEU A 115 15.79 -2.46 -13.67
CA LEU A 115 15.53 -3.89 -13.93
C LEU A 115 16.77 -4.65 -14.42
N TRP A 116 16.93 -5.91 -13.98
CA TRP A 116 17.77 -6.93 -14.64
C TRP A 116 16.90 -8.09 -15.16
N PRO A 117 17.21 -8.68 -16.33
CA PRO A 117 16.38 -9.70 -16.95
C PRO A 117 16.72 -11.09 -16.40
N PHE A 118 15.74 -12.00 -16.42
CA PHE A 118 15.83 -13.45 -16.17
C PHE A 118 15.30 -14.06 -14.86
N LEU A 119 14.77 -13.29 -13.93
CA LEU A 119 13.81 -13.82 -12.94
C LEU A 119 12.88 -12.70 -12.49
N GLN A 120 11.59 -12.76 -12.84
CA GLN A 120 10.63 -11.64 -12.67
C GLN A 120 10.12 -11.49 -11.24
N MET A 121 11.03 -11.39 -10.25
CA MET A 121 10.85 -10.61 -9.03
C MET A 121 12.19 -10.55 -8.32
N ILE A 122 12.91 -9.43 -8.43
CA ILE A 122 14.14 -9.21 -7.70
C ILE A 122 14.03 -7.81 -7.07
N CYS A 123 13.62 -7.78 -5.80
CA CYS A 123 13.81 -6.63 -4.92
C CYS A 123 15.19 -6.80 -4.29
N THR A 124 16.17 -5.96 -4.63
CA THR A 124 17.47 -5.99 -3.98
C THR A 124 17.85 -4.61 -3.45
N TRP A 125 18.16 -4.58 -2.16
CA TRP A 125 18.63 -3.44 -1.37
C TRP A 125 20.11 -3.17 -1.59
N TYR A 126 20.52 -1.90 -1.50
CA TYR A 126 21.86 -1.51 -1.06
C TYR A 126 21.77 -0.26 -0.16
N HIS A 127 22.69 -0.19 0.81
CA HIS A 127 22.75 0.68 1.99
C HIS A 127 22.38 2.16 1.79
#